data_AF-A0A438HIF0-F1
#
_entry.id   AF-A0A438HIF0-F1
#
_cell.length_a   1.000
_cell.length_b   1.000
_cell.length_c   1.000
_cell.angle_alpha   90.00
_cell.angle_beta   90.00
_cell.angle_gamma   90.00
#
_symmetry.space_group_name_H-M   'P 1'
#
loop_
_entity.id
_entity.type
_entity.pdbx_description
1 polymer ?
#
loop_
_entity_poly.entity_id
_entity_poly.type
_entity_poly.pdbx_seq_one_letter_code
_entity_poly.pdbx_strand_id
1 'polypeptide(L)'
;MDEIDESKLVIYESSEELDELFSNNSLKGGIATAFDEIPYIKLFLAKYCSKYTVVGPTYKFDGFGFVNIPKGSPLVADVSREVLNVTKGTKMLQLEKAWFGKHPIVQSSSS
;
A
#
# COMPACT_ATOMS: atom_id res chain seq x y z
N MET A 1 -21.20 -13.34 -2.19
CA MET A 1 -20.33 -12.15 -2.25
C MET A 1 -21.26 -11.02 -1.91
N ASP A 2 -21.15 -10.46 -0.71
CA ASP A 2 -22.05 -9.39 -0.29
C ASP A 2 -21.88 -8.19 -1.24
N GLU A 3 -23.00 -7.61 -1.65
CA GLU A 3 -23.05 -6.49 -2.59
C GLU A 3 -22.38 -5.27 -1.95
N ILE A 4 -21.39 -4.68 -2.64
CA ILE A 4 -20.73 -3.47 -2.17
C ILE A 4 -21.66 -2.29 -2.43
N ASP A 5 -22.12 -1.66 -1.37
CA ASP A 5 -22.90 -0.41 -1.44
C ASP A 5 -21.95 0.76 -1.74
N GLU A 6 -21.88 1.16 -3.02
CA GLU A 6 -21.00 2.23 -3.50
C GLU A 6 -21.25 3.58 -2.80
N SER A 7 -22.46 3.81 -2.26
CA SER A 7 -22.78 5.04 -1.54
C SER A 7 -22.02 5.19 -0.21
N LYS A 8 -21.43 4.10 0.29
CA LYS A 8 -20.59 4.08 1.50
C LYS A 8 -19.11 4.21 1.21
N LEU A 9 -18.71 4.28 -0.05
CA LEU A 9 -17.31 4.46 -0.43
C LEU A 9 -16.91 5.93 -0.27
N VAL A 10 -15.79 6.15 0.41
CA VAL A 10 -15.20 7.48 0.60
C VAL A 10 -13.83 7.49 -0.06
N ILE A 11 -13.61 8.46 -0.94
CA ILE A 11 -12.32 8.71 -1.57
C ILE A 11 -11.52 9.63 -0.64
N TYR A 12 -10.23 9.34 -0.50
CA TYR A 12 -9.28 10.19 0.21
C TYR A 12 -8.02 10.36 -0.66
N GLU A 13 -7.29 11.44 -0.45
CA GLU A 13 -6.10 11.80 -1.25
C GLU A 13 -4.82 11.83 -0.42
N SER A 14 -4.91 11.74 0.91
CA SER A 14 -3.74 11.85 1.79
C SER A 14 -3.84 10.99 3.06
N SER A 15 -2.67 10.76 3.67
CA SER A 15 -2.57 10.05 4.94
C SER A 15 -3.22 10.79 6.11
N GLU A 16 -3.24 12.12 6.04
CA GLU A 16 -3.81 13.03 7.02
C GLU A 16 -5.33 12.96 6.98
N GLU A 17 -5.91 13.06 5.78
CA GLU A 17 -7.35 12.89 5.56
C GLU A 17 -7.81 11.50 6.02
N LEU A 18 -7.02 10.46 5.77
CA LEU A 18 -7.32 9.12 6.24
C LEU A 18 -7.35 9.03 7.78
N ASP A 19 -6.41 9.66 8.50
CA ASP A 19 -6.41 9.73 9.97
C ASP A 19 -7.63 10.50 10.50
N GLU A 20 -8.05 11.57 9.82
CA GLU A 20 -9.27 12.33 10.15
C GLU A 20 -10.54 11.49 9.94
N LEU A 21 -10.65 10.79 8.81
CA LEU A 21 -11.77 9.90 8.50
C LEU A 21 -11.90 8.76 9.52
N PHE A 22 -10.79 8.19 9.98
CA PHE A 22 -10.81 7.20 11.07
C PHE A 22 -11.15 7.81 12.43
N SER A 23 -10.79 9.07 12.68
CA SER A 23 -11.05 9.75 13.95
C SER A 23 -12.51 10.22 14.08
N ASN A 24 -13.17 10.47 12.94
CA ASN A 24 -14.58 10.81 12.90
C ASN A 24 -15.45 9.57 13.16
N ASN A 25 -16.57 9.74 13.86
CA ASN A 25 -17.53 8.66 14.02
C ASN A 25 -18.33 8.46 12.71
N SER A 26 -18.94 7.29 12.52
CA SER A 26 -19.71 6.97 11.31
C SER A 26 -20.87 7.94 11.06
N LEU A 27 -21.43 8.52 12.12
CA LEU A 27 -22.50 9.52 12.04
C LEU A 27 -22.03 10.90 11.53
N LYS A 28 -20.72 11.15 11.55
CA LYS A 28 -20.06 12.38 11.07
C LYS A 28 -19.31 12.16 9.75
N GLY A 29 -19.60 11.06 9.04
CA GLY A 29 -18.94 10.74 7.77
C GLY A 29 -17.56 10.12 7.91
N GLY A 30 -17.25 9.51 9.07
CA GLY A 30 -16.03 8.72 9.26
C GLY A 30 -16.11 7.31 8.68
N ILE A 31 -14.99 6.60 8.68
CA ILE A 31 -14.86 5.24 8.11
C ILE A 31 -14.52 4.21 9.20
N ALA A 32 -14.98 2.98 9.00
CA ALA A 32 -14.61 1.85 9.87
C ALA A 32 -13.35 1.12 9.39
N THR A 33 -13.09 1.14 8.09
CA THR A 33 -12.00 0.40 7.43
C THR A 33 -11.62 1.13 6.15
N ALA A 34 -10.35 1.00 5.74
CA ALA A 34 -9.86 1.47 4.46
C ALA A 34 -9.18 0.32 3.71
N PHE A 35 -9.33 0.33 2.38
CA PHE A 35 -8.65 -0.59 1.48
C PHE A 35 -7.74 0.22 0.58
N ASP A 36 -6.47 -0.18 0.52
CA ASP A 36 -5.45 0.47 -0.29
C ASP A 36 -4.33 -0.52 -0.59
N GLU A 37 -3.38 -0.14 -1.43
CA GLU A 37 -2.22 -0.95 -1.73
C GLU A 37 -1.26 -1.02 -0.52
N ILE A 38 -0.64 -2.20 -0.36
CA ILE A 38 0.26 -2.52 0.76
C ILE A 38 1.33 -1.44 1.03
N PRO A 39 2.05 -0.86 0.04
CA PRO A 39 3.07 0.14 0.35
C PRO A 39 2.49 1.44 0.93
N TYR A 40 1.29 1.87 0.51
CA TYR A 40 0.63 3.03 1.11
C TYR A 40 0.17 2.74 2.53
N ILE A 41 -0.40 1.55 2.78
CA ILE A 41 -0.74 1.10 4.13
C ILE A 41 0.50 1.07 5.04
N LYS A 42 1.62 0.53 4.55
CA LYS A 42 2.89 0.52 5.31
C LYS A 42 3.35 1.92 5.67
N LEU A 43 3.24 2.88 4.75
CA LEU A 43 3.60 4.27 5.00
C LEU A 43 2.66 4.94 6.01
N PHE A 44 1.36 4.68 5.91
CA PHE A 44 0.36 5.17 6.85
C PHE A 44 0.60 4.64 8.27
N LEU A 45 0.80 3.32 8.42
CA LEU A 45 1.12 2.71 9.71
C LEU A 45 2.46 3.17 10.26
N ALA A 46 3.44 3.41 9.41
CA ALA A 46 4.71 4.00 9.79
C ALA A 46 4.57 5.40 10.43
N LYS A 47 3.56 6.17 10.01
CA LYS A 47 3.24 7.50 10.52
C LYS A 47 2.33 7.48 11.75
N TYR A 48 1.36 6.58 11.77
CA TYR A 48 0.33 6.44 12.82
C TYR A 48 0.41 5.10 13.58
N CYS A 49 1.65 4.68 13.85
CA CYS A 49 2.08 3.36 14.35
C CYS A 49 1.29 2.82 15.56
N SER A 50 0.81 3.68 16.44
CA SER A 50 0.08 3.29 17.65
C SER A 50 -1.44 3.31 17.52
N LYS A 51 -1.99 3.86 16.42
CA LYS A 51 -3.43 4.11 16.28
C LYS A 51 -4.15 3.02 15.48
N TYR A 52 -3.47 2.43 14.50
CA TYR A 52 -4.11 1.57 13.50
C TYR A 52 -3.37 0.25 13.31
N THR A 53 -4.09 -0.75 12.82
CA THR A 53 -3.53 -2.06 12.48
C THR A 53 -4.20 -2.61 11.23
N VAL A 54 -3.51 -3.48 10.51
CA VAL A 54 -4.11 -4.28 9.44
C VAL A 54 -4.98 -5.35 10.07
N VAL A 55 -6.20 -5.52 9.55
CA VAL A 55 -7.14 -6.57 9.94
C VAL A 55 -7.51 -7.41 8.73
N GLY A 56 -7.74 -8.71 8.94
CA GLY A 56 -8.14 -9.62 7.87
C GLY A 56 -6.99 -10.05 6.94
N PRO A 57 -7.29 -10.84 5.90
CA PRO A 57 -6.30 -11.34 4.96
C PRO A 57 -5.80 -10.24 4.02
N THR A 58 -4.50 -10.26 3.73
CA THR A 58 -3.91 -9.40 2.70
C THR A 58 -4.13 -10.03 1.32
N TYR A 59 -4.95 -9.39 0.50
CA TYR A 59 -5.16 -9.80 -0.90
C TYR A 59 -4.07 -9.19 -1.80
N LYS A 60 -3.33 -10.05 -2.50
CA LYS A 60 -2.33 -9.62 -3.50
C LYS A 60 -2.92 -9.83 -4.90
N PHE A 61 -3.43 -8.76 -5.49
CA PHE A 61 -4.01 -8.81 -6.84
C PHE A 61 -3.09 -8.27 -7.93
N ASP A 62 -2.25 -7.24 -7.65
CA ASP A 62 -1.35 -6.63 -8.65
C ASP A 62 -0.11 -5.95 -8.00
N GLY A 63 0.74 -5.30 -8.81
CA GLY A 63 1.89 -4.50 -8.38
C GLY A 63 2.23 -3.34 -9.32
N PHE A 64 3.24 -2.56 -8.94
CA PHE A 64 3.68 -1.39 -9.72
C PHE A 64 4.51 -1.77 -10.95
N GLY A 65 4.29 -1.06 -12.06
CA GLY A 65 5.02 -1.23 -13.31
C GLY A 65 5.48 0.09 -13.91
N PHE A 66 6.49 0.01 -14.79
CA PHE A 66 6.98 1.17 -15.55
C PHE A 66 6.17 1.33 -16.83
N VAL A 67 5.48 2.47 -16.96
CA VAL A 67 4.63 2.80 -18.11
C VAL A 67 5.23 4.01 -18.83
N ASN A 68 5.79 3.78 -20.03
CA ASN A 68 6.06 4.73 -21.13
C ASN A 68 6.92 4.04 -22.23
N ILE A 69 6.91 2.71 -22.28
CA ILE A 69 7.68 1.92 -23.25
C ILE A 69 6.73 1.64 -24.43
N PRO A 70 7.04 2.10 -25.66
CA PRO A 70 6.16 1.88 -26.81
C PRO A 70 5.84 0.40 -27.00
N LYS A 71 4.59 0.10 -27.37
CA LYS A 71 4.16 -1.28 -27.65
C LYS A 71 5.02 -1.87 -28.76
N GLY A 72 5.60 -3.05 -28.52
CA GLY A 72 6.52 -3.71 -29.45
C GLY A 72 7.98 -3.23 -29.35
N SER A 73 8.30 -2.31 -28.44
CA SER A 73 9.67 -1.92 -28.18
C SER A 73 10.48 -3.08 -27.60
N PRO A 74 11.70 -3.34 -28.09
CA PRO A 74 12.59 -4.34 -27.50
C PRO A 74 12.95 -4.01 -26.04
N LEU A 75 12.85 -2.73 -25.64
CA LEU A 75 13.14 -2.27 -24.28
C LEU A 75 12.25 -2.90 -23.22
N VAL A 76 11.05 -3.38 -23.58
CA VAL A 76 10.16 -4.06 -22.61
C VAL A 76 10.88 -5.28 -22.01
N ALA A 77 11.55 -6.07 -22.86
CA ALA A 77 12.24 -7.28 -22.41
C ALA A 77 13.47 -6.93 -21.56
N ASP A 78 14.22 -5.90 -21.96
CA ASP A 78 15.42 -5.46 -21.24
C ASP A 78 15.07 -4.88 -19.87
N VAL A 79 14.09 -3.97 -19.80
CA VAL A 79 13.63 -3.38 -18.53
C VAL A 79 13.05 -4.46 -17.62
N SER A 80 12.23 -5.37 -18.15
CA SER A 80 11.65 -6.46 -17.35
C SER A 80 12.73 -7.38 -16.77
N ARG A 81 13.80 -7.63 -17.53
CA ARG A 81 14.95 -8.43 -17.07
C ARG A 81 15.71 -7.72 -15.97
N GLU A 82 15.95 -6.41 -16.12
CA GLU A 82 16.63 -5.63 -15.08
C GLU A 82 15.79 -5.50 -13.81
N VAL A 83 14.46 -5.31 -13.93
CA VAL A 83 13.54 -5.36 -12.78
C VAL A 83 13.61 -6.72 -12.09
N LEU A 84 13.63 -7.82 -12.84
CA LEU A 84 13.78 -9.16 -12.27
C LEU A 84 15.11 -9.33 -11.53
N ASN A 85 16.22 -8.85 -12.13
CA ASN A 85 17.55 -8.91 -11.54
C ASN A 85 17.64 -8.12 -10.23
N VAL A 86 17.05 -6.92 -10.19
CA VAL A 86 16.99 -6.08 -8.98
C VAL A 86 16.12 -6.75 -7.92
N THR A 87 14.94 -7.24 -8.29
CA THR A 87 13.95 -7.82 -7.37
C THR A 87 14.44 -9.12 -6.73
N LYS A 88 15.18 -9.95 -7.47
CA LYS A 88 15.80 -11.18 -6.94
C LYS A 88 17.08 -10.92 -6.15
N GLY A 89 17.65 -9.73 -6.24
CA GLY A 89 18.91 -9.37 -5.62
C GLY A 89 18.78 -8.66 -4.26
N THR A 90 19.92 -8.42 -3.61
CA THR A 90 19.99 -7.66 -2.36
C THR A 90 19.68 -6.17 -2.53
N LYS A 91 19.75 -5.65 -3.77
CA LYS A 91 19.41 -4.27 -4.12
C LYS A 91 17.98 -3.92 -3.75
N MET A 92 17.03 -4.85 -3.93
CA MET A 92 15.63 -4.62 -3.55
C MET A 92 15.50 -4.34 -2.05
N LEU A 93 16.14 -5.16 -1.21
CA LEU A 93 16.14 -4.94 0.25
C LEU A 93 16.82 -3.64 0.65
N GLN A 94 17.88 -3.24 -0.05
CA GLN A 94 18.54 -1.94 0.18
C GLN A 94 17.62 -0.77 -0.16
N LEU A 95 16.88 -0.86 -1.27
CA LEU A 95 15.87 0.12 -1.65
C LEU A 95 14.75 0.16 -0.61
N GLU A 96 14.16 -0.97 -0.25
CA GLU A 96 13.11 -1.04 0.77
C GLU A 96 13.59 -0.42 2.10
N LYS A 97 14.82 -0.71 2.54
CA LYS A 97 15.38 -0.14 3.76
C LYS A 97 15.63 1.37 3.63
N ALA A 98 16.11 1.85 2.49
CA ALA A 98 16.38 3.27 2.27
C ALA A 98 15.09 4.10 2.31
N TRP A 99 14.00 3.58 1.73
CA TRP A 99 12.74 4.29 1.60
C TRP A 99 11.77 4.06 2.77
N PHE A 100 11.76 2.87 3.39
CA PHE A 100 10.83 2.50 4.47
C PHE A 100 11.48 2.18 5.82
N GLY A 101 12.79 1.95 5.88
CA GLY A 101 13.48 1.41 7.07
C GLY A 101 13.65 2.36 8.26
N LYS A 102 13.14 3.60 8.19
CA LYS A 102 13.20 4.58 9.28
C LYS A 102 12.01 4.52 10.24
N HIS A 103 10.97 3.76 9.89
CA HIS A 103 9.76 3.70 10.68
C HIS A 103 9.68 2.38 11.46
N PRO A 104 9.28 2.41 12.75
CA PRO A 104 9.02 1.18 13.49
C PRO A 104 7.87 0.45 12.80
N ILE A 105 8.21 -0.63 12.08
CA ILE A 105 7.22 -1.57 11.58
C ILE A 105 6.66 -2.25 12.83
N VAL A 106 5.39 -2.00 13.15
CA VAL A 106 4.67 -2.84 14.12
C VAL A 106 4.62 -4.22 13.51
N GLN A 107 5.51 -5.10 13.96
CA GLN A 107 5.38 -6.51 13.67
C GLN A 107 4.18 -6.99 14.49
N SER A 108 3.05 -7.23 13.82
CA SER A 108 2.02 -8.07 14.40
C SER A 108 2.58 -9.49 14.46
N SER A 109 3.16 -9.83 15.61
CA SER A 109 3.44 -11.22 15.97
C SER A 109 2.09 -11.92 16.12
N SER A 110 1.68 -12.66 15.10
CA SER A 110 0.61 -13.66 15.23
C SER A 110 1.09 -14.74 16.21
N SER A 111 0.46 -14.82 17.38
CA SER A 111 0.46 -16.03 18.22
C SER A 111 -0.69 -16.93 17.83
#